data_AF-A0A921TCB6-F1
#
_entry.id   AF-A0A921TCB6-F1
#
_cell.length_a   1.000
_cell.length_b   1.000
_cell.length_c   1.000
_cell.angle_alpha   90.00
_cell.angle_beta   90.00
_cell.angle_gamma   90.00
#
_symmetry.space_group_name_H-M   'P 1'
#
loop_
_entity.id
_entity.type
_entity.pdbx_description
1 polymer ?
#
loop_
_entity_poly.entity_id
_entity_poly.type
_entity_poly.pdbx_seq_one_letter_code
_entity_poly.pdbx_strand_id
1 'polypeptide(L)'
;MLATIFSATDARRSSMRIVTLGIGAIVTILLGAALLLFVNLPDANAFNARVEALFVENASLTSGEDIRLLEILAQSGTSFSDVLASYRSIIFVLLVFATALLVACLVFLVALVTVNRRMSEIERAGIQVSSLLISREQRTVYLNNMEFKLTEAAIETLGILAEARMDEDVLSGAQIEAMISGRRPDDCDEAAGATRIKRLRDALGNQIVSELLVKTIARKGYMLSIDKDVIRMV
;
A
#
# COMPACT_ATOMS: atom_id res chain seq x y z
N MET A 1 23.82 22.68 -11.61
CA MET A 1 22.55 22.32 -10.96
C MET A 1 22.62 20.82 -10.65
N LEU A 2 22.98 20.46 -9.41
CA LEU A 2 23.13 19.07 -9.00
C LEU A 2 21.73 18.46 -8.86
N ALA A 3 21.41 17.48 -9.71
CA ALA A 3 20.18 16.71 -9.60
C ALA A 3 20.24 15.89 -8.31
N THR A 4 19.33 16.16 -7.38
CA THR A 4 19.13 15.35 -6.19
C THR A 4 18.63 13.98 -6.62
N ILE A 5 19.51 12.98 -6.55
CA ILE A 5 19.17 11.58 -6.81
C ILE A 5 18.35 11.08 -5.62
N PHE A 6 17.03 11.20 -5.69
CA PHE A 6 16.14 10.55 -4.73
C PHE A 6 16.09 9.05 -5.05
N SER A 7 16.85 8.26 -4.29
CA SER A 7 16.81 6.80 -4.38
C SER A 7 15.45 6.29 -3.89
N ALA A 8 14.83 5.36 -4.62
CA ALA A 8 13.57 4.71 -4.21
C ALA A 8 13.66 4.04 -2.82
N THR A 9 14.88 3.70 -2.38
CA THR A 9 15.16 3.21 -1.03
C THR A 9 14.95 4.28 0.05
N ASP A 10 15.25 5.55 -0.24
CA ASP A 10 15.03 6.67 0.68
C ASP A 10 13.54 7.01 0.83
N ALA A 11 12.77 6.92 -0.26
CA ALA A 11 11.32 7.10 -0.20
C ALA A 11 10.64 6.03 0.68
N ARG A 12 11.10 4.77 0.59
CA ARG A 12 10.56 3.65 1.39
C ARG A 12 10.94 3.75 2.87
N ARG A 13 12.18 4.15 3.18
CA ARG A 13 12.61 4.41 4.57
C ARG A 13 11.91 5.62 5.18
N SER A 14 11.72 6.69 4.40
CA SER A 14 10.99 7.88 4.83
C SER A 14 9.54 7.56 5.17
N SER A 15 8.85 6.79 4.31
CA SER A 15 7.46 6.38 4.55
C SER A 15 7.31 5.52 5.82
N MET A 16 8.22 4.58 6.08
CA MET A 16 8.19 3.76 7.29
C MET A 16 8.44 4.59 8.56
N ARG A 17 9.40 5.53 8.49
CA ARG A 17 9.72 6.42 9.61
C ARG A 17 8.57 7.36 9.96
N ILE A 18 7.91 7.94 8.96
CA ILE A 18 6.74 8.81 9.15
C ILE A 18 5.63 8.04 9.87
N VAL A 19 5.39 6.79 9.47
CA VAL A 19 4.40 5.95 10.13
C VAL A 19 4.77 5.65 11.59
N THR A 20 6.02 5.24 11.86
CA THR A 20 6.45 4.95 13.23
C THR A 20 6.43 6.19 14.12
N LEU A 21 6.81 7.35 13.58
CA LEU A 21 6.75 8.63 14.28
C LEU A 21 5.30 9.06 14.53
N GLY A 22 4.41 8.84 13.56
CA GLY A 22 2.97 9.11 13.70
C GLY A 22 2.31 8.24 14.77
N ILE A 23 2.61 6.93 14.78
CA ILE A 23 2.15 6.02 15.84
C ILE A 23 2.68 6.48 17.20
N GLY A 24 3.97 6.78 17.31
CA GLY A 24 4.59 7.27 18.55
C GLY A 24 3.95 8.57 19.05
N ALA A 25 3.68 9.52 18.16
CA ALA A 25 3.03 10.78 18.50
C ALA A 25 1.60 10.56 19.01
N ILE A 26 0.80 9.72 18.33
CA ILE A 26 -0.57 9.40 18.75
C ILE A 26 -0.58 8.73 20.13
N VAL A 27 0.29 7.74 20.35
CA VAL A 27 0.42 7.07 21.65
C VAL A 27 0.80 8.06 22.74
N THR A 28 1.71 9.00 22.46
CA THR A 28 2.13 10.03 23.41
C THR A 28 0.99 10.99 23.75
N ILE A 29 0.23 11.45 22.76
CA ILE A 29 -0.94 12.31 22.96
C ILE A 29 -2.01 11.59 23.78
N LEU A 30 -2.27 10.31 23.49
CA LEU A 30 -3.26 9.51 24.21
C LEU A 30 -2.85 9.25 25.66
N LEU A 31 -1.57 8.95 25.92
CA LEU A 31 -1.03 8.86 27.28
C LEU A 31 -1.15 10.19 28.03
N GLY A 32 -0.81 11.30 27.38
CA GLY A 32 -0.98 12.64 27.95
C GLY A 32 -2.44 12.97 28.29
N ALA A 33 -3.36 12.64 27.39
CA ALA A 33 -4.79 12.81 27.60
C ALA A 33 -5.31 11.92 28.75
N ALA A 34 -4.87 10.66 28.84
CA ALA A 34 -5.22 9.75 29.93
C ALA A 34 -4.75 10.29 31.29
N LEU A 35 -3.51 10.78 31.38
CA LEU A 35 -2.96 11.39 32.59
C LEU A 35 -3.72 12.66 32.98
N LEU A 36 -3.98 13.56 32.02
CA LEU A 36 -4.75 14.78 32.26
C LEU A 36 -6.16 14.46 32.77
N LEU A 37 -6.82 13.46 32.19
CA LEU A 37 -8.15 13.05 32.62
C LEU A 37 -8.11 12.54 34.08
N PHE A 38 -7.11 11.75 34.45
CA PHE A 38 -6.97 11.21 35.80
C PHE A 38 -6.70 12.30 36.86
N VAL A 39 -5.94 13.33 36.50
CA VAL A 39 -5.69 14.49 37.39
C VAL A 39 -6.95 15.35 37.57
N ASN A 40 -7.80 15.46 36.55
CA ASN A 40 -9.00 16.29 36.59
C ASN A 40 -10.24 15.56 37.14
N LEU A 41 -10.20 14.23 37.31
CA LEU A 41 -11.29 13.47 37.92
C LEU A 41 -11.38 13.77 39.43
N PRO A 42 -12.53 14.26 39.93
CA PRO A 42 -12.68 14.53 41.35
C PRO A 42 -12.49 13.26 42.19
N ASP A 43 -11.88 13.42 43.35
CA ASP A 43 -11.72 12.33 44.31
C ASP A 43 -13.09 11.87 44.81
N ALA A 44 -13.28 10.56 44.92
CA ALA A 44 -14.55 9.98 45.34
C ALA A 44 -14.96 10.42 46.75
N ASN A 45 -13.98 10.71 47.62
CA ASN A 45 -14.17 11.15 49.00
C ASN A 45 -14.25 12.68 49.15
N ALA A 46 -14.15 13.46 48.06
CA ALA A 46 -14.17 14.92 48.12
C ALA A 46 -15.46 15.50 48.75
N PHE A 47 -16.59 14.79 48.59
CA PHE A 47 -17.85 15.16 49.22
C PHE A 47 -17.78 15.00 50.75
N ASN A 48 -17.43 13.81 51.23
CA ASN A 48 -17.34 13.53 52.67
C ASN A 48 -16.33 14.45 53.36
N ALA A 49 -15.16 14.70 52.74
CA ALA A 49 -14.14 15.60 53.28
C ALA A 49 -14.65 17.05 53.44
N ARG A 50 -15.49 17.52 52.51
CA ARG A 50 -16.13 18.85 52.61
C ARG A 50 -17.22 18.89 53.68
N VAL A 51 -18.00 17.82 53.81
CA VAL A 51 -19.02 17.70 54.87
C VAL A 51 -18.36 17.67 56.24
N GLU A 52 -17.30 16.87 56.41
CA GLU A 52 -16.51 16.82 57.65
C GLU A 52 -15.94 18.18 58.03
N ALA A 53 -15.29 18.87 57.08
CA ALA A 53 -14.76 20.21 57.31
C ALA A 53 -15.85 21.20 57.77
N LEU A 54 -17.03 21.16 57.14
CA LEU A 54 -18.14 22.04 57.51
C LEU A 54 -18.64 21.78 58.94
N PHE A 55 -18.68 20.52 59.38
CA PHE A 55 -19.11 20.18 60.74
C PHE A 55 -18.05 20.49 61.80
N VAL A 56 -16.76 20.38 61.48
CA VAL A 56 -15.66 20.74 62.39
C VAL A 56 -15.54 22.26 62.55
N GLU A 57 -15.75 23.03 61.48
CA GLU A 57 -15.62 24.49 61.50
C GLU A 57 -16.80 25.21 62.18
N ASN A 58 -17.99 24.60 62.21
CA ASN A 58 -19.20 25.22 62.75
C ASN A 58 -19.54 24.68 64.15
N ALA A 59 -19.16 25.43 65.19
CA ALA A 59 -19.43 25.09 66.59
C ALA A 59 -20.93 25.02 66.97
N SER A 60 -21.83 25.48 66.10
CA SER A 60 -23.29 25.38 66.28
C SER A 60 -23.89 24.04 65.86
N LEU A 61 -23.15 23.19 65.12
CA LEU A 61 -23.62 21.90 64.58
C LEU A 61 -23.30 20.71 65.49
N THR A 62 -23.42 20.88 66.81
CA THR A 62 -23.11 19.84 67.80
C THR A 62 -24.35 19.24 68.46
N SER A 63 -25.55 19.59 67.99
CA SER A 63 -26.78 19.05 68.54
C SER A 63 -26.98 17.59 68.12
N GLY A 64 -27.77 16.83 68.88
CA GLY A 64 -28.05 15.42 68.56
C GLY A 64 -28.76 15.21 67.22
N GLU A 65 -29.53 16.21 66.76
CA GLU A 65 -30.17 16.20 65.44
C GLU A 65 -29.14 16.42 64.32
N ASP A 66 -28.19 17.34 64.53
CA ASP A 66 -27.09 17.60 63.58
C ASP A 66 -26.17 16.39 63.43
N ILE A 67 -25.88 15.69 64.53
CA ILE A 67 -25.05 14.47 64.51
C ILE A 67 -25.75 13.35 63.73
N ARG A 68 -27.09 13.21 63.87
CA ARG A 68 -27.86 12.25 63.06
C ARG A 68 -27.88 12.65 61.58
N LEU A 69 -27.96 13.94 61.28
CA LEU A 69 -27.85 14.43 59.90
C LEU A 69 -26.47 14.09 59.31
N LEU A 70 -25.40 14.29 60.09
CA LEU A 70 -24.04 13.90 59.68
C LEU A 70 -23.93 12.41 59.41
N GLU A 71 -24.53 11.56 60.24
CA GLU A 71 -24.53 10.11 60.05
C GLU A 71 -25.23 9.71 58.73
N ILE A 72 -26.39 10.31 58.43
CA ILE A 72 -27.11 10.09 57.18
C ILE A 72 -26.30 10.58 55.98
N LEU A 73 -25.68 11.77 56.09
CA LEU A 73 -24.84 12.35 55.03
C LEU A 73 -23.57 11.51 54.81
N ALA A 74 -22.97 10.97 55.85
CA ALA A 74 -21.79 10.11 55.76
C ALA A 74 -22.14 8.76 55.10
N GLN A 75 -23.26 8.13 55.46
CA GLN A 75 -23.72 6.89 54.82
C GLN A 75 -24.10 7.11 53.35
N SER A 76 -24.82 8.19 53.06
CA SER A 76 -25.21 8.56 51.68
C SER A 76 -24.00 8.96 50.84
N GLY A 77 -23.07 9.72 51.44
CA GLY A 77 -21.84 10.18 50.82
C GLY A 77 -20.86 9.05 50.53
N THR A 78 -20.76 8.05 51.42
CA THR A 78 -19.98 6.82 51.17
C THR A 78 -20.55 6.04 49.99
N SER A 79 -21.88 5.86 49.94
CA SER A 79 -22.53 5.19 48.81
C SER A 79 -22.32 5.95 47.49
N PHE A 80 -22.36 7.27 47.52
CA PHE A 80 -22.08 8.12 46.37
C PHE A 80 -20.61 8.06 45.93
N SER A 81 -19.68 8.05 46.88
CA SER A 81 -18.24 7.86 46.65
C SER A 81 -17.97 6.52 45.94
N ASP A 82 -18.60 5.43 46.38
CA ASP A 82 -18.45 4.12 45.76
C ASP A 82 -18.94 4.12 44.29
N VAL A 83 -20.03 4.82 44.00
CA VAL A 83 -20.54 5.01 42.63
C VAL A 83 -19.57 5.82 41.78
N LEU A 84 -19.04 6.94 42.30
CA LEU A 84 -18.05 7.76 41.59
C LEU A 84 -16.75 7.00 41.32
N ALA A 85 -16.27 6.21 42.29
CA ALA A 85 -15.10 5.36 42.14
C ALA A 85 -15.34 4.30 41.03
N SER A 86 -16.53 3.69 41.02
CA SER A 86 -16.94 2.74 39.98
C SER A 86 -16.95 3.40 38.59
N TYR A 87 -17.60 4.56 38.44
CA TYR A 87 -17.59 5.30 37.16
C TYR A 87 -16.19 5.70 36.71
N ARG A 88 -15.32 6.11 37.63
CA ARG A 88 -13.92 6.43 37.33
C ARG A 88 -13.18 5.22 36.74
N SER A 89 -13.39 4.04 37.32
CA SER A 89 -12.79 2.79 36.83
C SER A 89 -13.31 2.39 35.45
N ILE A 90 -14.62 2.52 35.20
CA ILE A 90 -15.25 2.18 33.91
C ILE A 90 -14.73 3.12 32.82
N ILE A 91 -14.71 4.43 33.09
CA ILE A 91 -14.20 5.43 32.13
C ILE A 91 -12.74 5.14 31.79
N PHE A 92 -11.93 4.77 32.79
CA PHE A 92 -10.53 4.41 32.57
C PHE A 92 -10.39 3.19 31.66
N VAL A 93 -11.11 2.10 31.94
CA VAL A 93 -11.07 0.89 31.10
C VAL A 93 -11.53 1.19 29.67
N LEU A 94 -12.62 1.93 29.50
CA LEU A 94 -13.13 2.33 28.18
C LEU A 94 -12.12 3.17 27.40
N LEU A 95 -11.43 4.11 28.07
CA LEU A 95 -10.41 4.95 27.44
C LEU A 95 -9.20 4.14 26.98
N VAL A 96 -8.73 3.20 27.81
CA VAL A 96 -7.64 2.29 27.46
C VAL A 96 -8.04 1.42 26.26
N PHE A 97 -9.26 0.89 26.25
CA PHE A 97 -9.76 0.05 25.16
C PHE A 97 -9.90 0.84 23.86
N ALA A 98 -10.48 2.04 23.91
CA ALA A 98 -10.59 2.94 22.76
C ALA A 98 -9.21 3.31 22.18
N THR A 99 -8.25 3.57 23.06
CA THR A 99 -6.85 3.85 22.70
C THR A 99 -6.21 2.66 21.99
N ALA A 100 -6.34 1.46 22.56
CA ALA A 100 -5.81 0.23 21.97
C ALA A 100 -6.42 -0.06 20.59
N LEU A 101 -7.74 0.13 20.45
CA LEU A 101 -8.46 -0.03 19.19
C LEU A 101 -7.97 0.97 18.13
N LEU A 102 -7.78 2.25 18.48
CA LEU A 102 -7.24 3.26 17.57
C LEU A 102 -5.84 2.88 17.06
N VAL A 103 -4.97 2.46 17.97
CA VAL A 103 -3.60 2.03 17.62
C VAL A 103 -3.65 0.79 16.72
N ALA A 104 -4.46 -0.21 17.06
CA ALA A 104 -4.62 -1.42 16.25
C ALA A 104 -5.12 -1.10 14.82
N CYS A 105 -6.15 -0.26 14.70
CA CYS A 105 -6.67 0.20 13.40
C CYS A 105 -5.58 0.89 12.55
N LEU A 106 -4.77 1.75 13.17
CA LEU A 106 -3.69 2.43 12.46
C LEU A 106 -2.61 1.45 11.97
N VAL A 107 -2.20 0.51 12.82
CA VAL A 107 -1.24 -0.53 12.45
C VAL A 107 -1.78 -1.39 11.30
N PHE A 108 -3.06 -1.79 11.36
CA PHE A 108 -3.71 -2.54 10.29
C PHE A 108 -3.78 -1.74 8.98
N LEU A 109 -4.13 -0.46 9.03
CA LEU A 109 -4.15 0.41 7.84
C LEU A 109 -2.76 0.46 7.19
N VAL A 110 -1.71 0.67 7.98
CA VAL A 110 -0.34 0.69 7.48
C VAL A 110 0.05 -0.66 6.85
N ALA A 111 -0.29 -1.76 7.51
CA ALA A 111 -0.02 -3.10 6.99
C ALA A 111 -0.74 -3.33 5.64
N LEU A 112 -2.02 -2.95 5.56
CA LEU A 112 -2.81 -3.02 4.33
C LEU A 112 -2.22 -2.18 3.20
N VAL A 113 -1.85 -0.93 3.48
CA VAL A 113 -1.21 -0.06 2.48
C VAL A 113 0.13 -0.65 2.01
N THR A 114 0.90 -1.25 2.92
CA THR A 114 2.18 -1.88 2.58
C THR A 114 1.98 -3.10 1.68
N VAL A 115 1.00 -3.95 1.99
CA VAL A 115 0.65 -5.12 1.17
C VAL A 115 0.12 -4.68 -0.21
N ASN A 116 -0.79 -3.70 -0.25
CA ASN A 116 -1.33 -3.17 -1.51
C ASN A 116 -0.26 -2.54 -2.41
N ARG A 117 0.70 -1.82 -1.82
CA ARG A 117 1.84 -1.29 -2.58
C ARG A 117 2.71 -2.39 -3.17
N ARG A 118 2.95 -3.48 -2.44
CA ARG A 118 3.67 -4.65 -2.97
C ARG A 118 2.92 -5.33 -4.10
N MET A 119 1.59 -5.41 -4.01
CA MET A 119 0.76 -5.96 -5.08
C MET A 119 0.91 -5.14 -6.38
N SER A 120 0.90 -3.80 -6.29
CA SER A 120 1.08 -2.94 -7.46
C SER A 120 2.48 -3.05 -8.11
N GLU A 121 3.53 -3.25 -7.31
CA GLU A 121 4.87 -3.53 -7.84
C GLU A 121 4.98 -4.92 -8.47
N ILE A 122 4.29 -5.92 -7.89
CA ILE A 122 4.21 -7.27 -8.44
C ILE A 122 3.33 -7.32 -9.69
N GLU A 123 2.27 -6.53 -9.81
CA GLU A 123 1.53 -6.37 -11.07
C GLU A 123 2.44 -5.78 -12.16
N ARG A 124 3.37 -4.88 -11.79
CA ARG A 124 4.34 -4.29 -12.73
C ARG A 124 5.49 -5.22 -13.08
N ALA A 125 5.95 -6.06 -12.15
CA ALA A 125 7.08 -6.98 -12.33
C ALA A 125 6.65 -8.41 -12.70
N GLY A 126 5.38 -8.74 -12.53
CA GLY A 126 4.83 -10.10 -12.50
C GLY A 126 3.90 -10.45 -13.65
N ILE A 127 3.90 -9.69 -14.74
CA ILE A 127 3.57 -10.30 -16.03
C ILE A 127 4.81 -11.08 -16.48
N GLN A 128 5.11 -12.18 -15.77
CA GLN A 128 5.83 -13.27 -16.42
C GLN A 128 4.90 -13.75 -17.53
N VAL A 129 5.33 -13.59 -18.78
CA VAL A 129 4.60 -14.13 -19.92
C VAL A 129 4.70 -15.65 -19.82
N SER A 130 3.64 -16.28 -19.32
CA SER A 130 3.53 -17.74 -19.14
C SER A 130 3.00 -18.42 -20.40
N SER A 131 2.34 -17.66 -21.27
CA SER A 131 1.92 -18.13 -22.59
C SER A 131 1.94 -17.01 -23.62
N LEU A 132 2.48 -17.31 -24.80
CA LEU A 132 2.32 -16.52 -26.02
C LEU A 132 1.77 -17.45 -27.10
N LEU A 133 0.50 -17.25 -27.49
CA LEU A 133 -0.09 -17.94 -28.63
C LEU A 133 -0.32 -16.96 -29.77
N ILE A 134 0.30 -17.24 -30.90
CA ILE A 134 0.20 -16.42 -32.13
C ILE A 134 -0.71 -17.17 -33.09
N SER A 135 -1.90 -16.62 -33.37
CA SER A 135 -2.84 -17.14 -34.35
C SER A 135 -2.73 -16.32 -35.63
N ARG A 136 -2.01 -16.85 -36.64
CA ARG A 136 -1.73 -16.11 -37.89
C ARG A 136 -3.02 -15.89 -38.70
N GLU A 137 -3.87 -16.92 -38.79
CA GLU A 137 -5.13 -16.86 -39.54
C GLU A 137 -6.10 -15.82 -38.97
N GLN A 138 -6.18 -15.73 -37.64
CA GLN A 138 -7.13 -14.84 -36.95
C GLN A 138 -6.53 -13.46 -36.64
N ARG A 139 -5.27 -13.20 -37.03
CA ARG A 139 -4.52 -11.95 -36.74
C ARG A 139 -4.59 -11.55 -35.26
N THR A 140 -4.53 -12.54 -34.39
CA THR A 140 -4.71 -12.40 -32.94
C THR A 140 -3.58 -13.05 -32.18
N VAL A 141 -3.20 -12.41 -31.09
CA VAL A 141 -2.17 -12.88 -30.17
C VAL A 141 -2.78 -12.99 -28.79
N TYR A 142 -2.62 -14.14 -28.17
CA TYR A 142 -3.03 -14.37 -26.79
C TYR A 142 -1.80 -14.34 -25.89
N LEU A 143 -1.78 -13.38 -24.96
CA LEU A 143 -0.73 -13.24 -23.95
C LEU A 143 -1.34 -13.44 -22.56
N ASN A 144 -0.99 -14.52 -21.86
CA ASN A 144 -1.57 -14.83 -20.54
C ASN A 144 -3.12 -14.74 -20.56
N ASN A 145 -3.74 -15.30 -21.61
CA ASN A 145 -5.19 -15.28 -21.88
C ASN A 145 -5.81 -13.93 -22.28
N MET A 146 -5.02 -12.86 -22.45
CA MET A 146 -5.47 -11.59 -23.01
C MET A 146 -5.38 -11.62 -24.54
N GLU A 147 -6.46 -11.26 -25.24
CA GLU A 147 -6.52 -11.21 -26.70
C GLU A 147 -6.10 -9.82 -27.23
N PHE A 148 -5.11 -9.81 -28.13
CA PHE A 148 -4.67 -8.63 -28.87
C PHE A 148 -4.89 -8.82 -30.36
N LYS A 149 -5.67 -7.93 -30.97
CA LYS A 149 -5.84 -7.89 -32.43
C LYS A 149 -4.73 -7.06 -33.04
N LEU A 150 -3.94 -7.68 -33.92
CA LEU A 150 -2.82 -7.04 -34.58
C LEU A 150 -3.13 -6.76 -36.05
N THR A 151 -2.42 -5.80 -36.64
CA THR A 151 -2.38 -5.64 -38.09
C THR A 151 -1.55 -6.75 -38.72
N GLU A 152 -1.74 -6.98 -40.02
CA GLU A 152 -0.99 -7.97 -40.79
C GLU A 152 0.52 -7.78 -40.68
N ALA A 153 1.00 -6.55 -40.86
CA ALA A 153 2.42 -6.23 -40.72
C ALA A 153 2.95 -6.46 -39.29
N ALA A 154 2.12 -6.24 -38.26
CA ALA A 154 2.51 -6.43 -36.87
C ALA A 154 2.60 -7.91 -36.49
N ILE A 155 1.65 -8.74 -36.94
CA ILE A 155 1.69 -10.19 -36.67
C ILE A 155 2.85 -10.87 -37.42
N GLU A 156 3.18 -10.43 -38.63
CA GLU A 156 4.37 -10.90 -39.35
C GLU A 156 5.66 -10.55 -38.60
N THR A 157 5.78 -9.29 -38.16
CA THR A 157 6.95 -8.83 -37.39
C THR A 157 7.10 -9.63 -36.08
N LEU A 158 5.99 -9.89 -35.38
CA LEU A 158 6.00 -10.71 -34.17
C LEU A 158 6.36 -12.17 -34.48
N GLY A 159 5.86 -12.73 -35.58
CA GLY A 159 6.16 -14.09 -36.02
C GLY A 159 7.65 -14.31 -36.25
N ILE A 160 8.31 -13.37 -36.95
CA ILE A 160 9.76 -13.44 -37.21
C ILE A 160 10.56 -13.29 -35.92
N LEU A 161 10.16 -12.38 -35.04
CA LEU A 161 10.79 -12.24 -33.72
C LEU A 161 10.60 -13.49 -32.85
N ALA A 162 9.46 -14.16 -32.96
CA ALA A 162 9.17 -15.40 -32.23
C ALA A 162 9.99 -16.57 -32.77
N GLU A 163 10.15 -16.67 -34.08
CA GLU A 163 11.03 -17.65 -34.73
C GLU A 163 12.48 -17.44 -34.34
N ALA A 164 13.01 -16.22 -34.49
CA ALA A 164 14.36 -15.89 -34.03
C ALA A 164 14.54 -16.14 -32.52
N ARG A 165 13.49 -15.96 -31.71
CA ARG A 165 13.57 -16.28 -30.28
C ARG A 165 13.67 -17.78 -30.02
N MET A 166 12.98 -18.62 -30.78
CA MET A 166 13.12 -20.08 -30.68
C MET A 166 14.55 -20.52 -31.00
N ASP A 167 15.21 -19.82 -31.93
CA ASP A 167 16.62 -20.02 -32.30
C ASP A 167 17.63 -19.26 -31.41
N GLU A 168 17.14 -18.54 -30.39
CA GLU A 168 17.93 -17.68 -29.49
C GLU A 168 18.72 -16.54 -30.17
N ASP A 169 18.28 -16.14 -31.36
CA ASP A 169 18.90 -15.11 -32.17
C ASP A 169 18.41 -13.69 -31.81
N VAL A 170 19.27 -12.72 -32.11
CA VAL A 170 18.98 -11.28 -32.01
C VAL A 170 19.01 -10.71 -33.42
N LEU A 171 17.91 -10.07 -33.83
CA LEU A 171 17.77 -9.53 -35.19
C LEU A 171 17.99 -8.01 -35.22
N SER A 172 18.80 -7.52 -36.15
CA SER A 172 18.88 -6.09 -36.46
C SER A 172 17.61 -5.59 -37.16
N GLY A 173 17.39 -4.27 -37.17
CA GLY A 173 16.27 -3.66 -37.91
C GLY A 173 16.31 -4.00 -39.40
N ALA A 174 17.49 -3.97 -40.02
CA ALA A 174 17.67 -4.35 -41.43
C ALA A 174 17.37 -5.83 -41.68
N GLN A 175 17.74 -6.73 -40.75
CA GLN A 175 17.41 -8.17 -40.85
C GLN A 175 15.90 -8.42 -40.72
N ILE A 176 15.22 -7.71 -39.81
CA ILE A 176 13.76 -7.80 -39.65
C ILE A 176 13.07 -7.34 -40.94
N GLU A 177 13.52 -6.23 -41.53
CA GLU A 177 12.96 -5.75 -42.80
C GLU A 177 13.24 -6.72 -43.95
N ALA A 178 14.44 -7.29 -44.02
CA ALA A 178 14.82 -8.27 -45.03
C ALA A 178 13.96 -9.53 -44.99
N MET A 179 13.73 -10.07 -43.79
CA MET A 179 12.90 -11.27 -43.59
C MET A 179 11.43 -11.02 -43.96
N ILE A 180 10.89 -9.84 -43.66
CA ILE A 180 9.51 -9.48 -44.03
C ILE A 180 9.36 -9.23 -45.52
N SER A 181 10.30 -8.47 -46.12
CA SER A 181 10.20 -8.03 -47.51
C SER A 181 10.77 -9.03 -48.53
N GLY A 182 11.46 -10.07 -48.08
CA GLY A 182 12.15 -11.05 -48.94
C GLY A 182 13.38 -10.48 -49.67
N ARG A 183 13.88 -9.32 -49.24
CA ARG A 183 15.05 -8.64 -49.83
C ARG A 183 16.33 -9.03 -49.09
N ARG A 184 17.49 -8.70 -49.66
CA ARG A 184 18.77 -8.89 -48.96
C ARG A 184 18.90 -7.87 -47.82
N PRO A 185 19.51 -8.23 -46.67
CA PRO A 185 19.75 -7.31 -45.56
C PRO A 185 20.50 -6.04 -45.97
N ASP A 186 21.43 -6.14 -46.92
CA ASP A 186 22.24 -5.02 -47.42
C ASP A 186 21.41 -3.96 -48.15
N ASP A 187 20.23 -4.33 -48.66
CA ASP A 187 19.32 -3.45 -49.40
C ASP A 187 18.22 -2.87 -48.50
N CYS A 188 18.22 -3.20 -47.21
CA CYS A 188 17.20 -2.86 -46.24
C CYS A 188 17.66 -1.77 -45.26
N ASP A 189 16.76 -0.84 -44.93
CA ASP A 189 17.05 0.25 -43.99
C ASP A 189 16.75 -0.19 -42.55
N GLU A 190 17.74 -0.01 -41.66
CA GLU A 190 17.62 -0.24 -40.22
C GLU A 190 16.48 0.60 -39.60
N ALA A 191 16.25 1.82 -40.10
CA ALA A 191 15.18 2.70 -39.62
C ALA A 191 13.78 2.18 -39.98
N ALA A 192 13.63 1.47 -41.09
CA ALA A 192 12.38 0.82 -41.47
C ALA A 192 12.02 -0.30 -40.48
N GLY A 193 12.99 -1.17 -40.17
CA GLY A 193 12.84 -2.21 -39.14
C GLY A 193 12.53 -1.65 -37.75
N ALA A 194 13.24 -0.60 -37.33
CA ALA A 194 12.96 0.08 -36.07
C ALA A 194 11.53 0.66 -36.01
N THR A 195 11.01 1.15 -37.13
CA THR A 195 9.63 1.64 -37.25
C THR A 195 8.61 0.51 -37.11
N ARG A 196 8.87 -0.68 -37.66
CA ARG A 196 8.00 -1.85 -37.48
C ARG A 196 7.95 -2.30 -36.04
N ILE A 197 9.10 -2.33 -35.35
CA ILE A 197 9.15 -2.61 -33.91
C ILE A 197 8.31 -1.59 -33.14
N LYS A 198 8.46 -0.29 -33.45
CA LYS A 198 7.66 0.75 -32.80
C LYS A 198 6.15 0.52 -33.02
N ARG A 199 5.71 0.19 -34.23
CA ARG A 199 4.29 -0.08 -34.53
C ARG A 199 3.77 -1.34 -33.86
N LEU A 200 4.56 -2.41 -33.81
CA LEU A 200 4.23 -3.63 -33.07
C LEU A 200 4.05 -3.31 -31.58
N ARG A 201 4.97 -2.52 -31.03
CA ARG A 201 4.93 -2.04 -29.65
C ARG A 201 3.68 -1.21 -29.36
N ASP A 202 3.28 -0.34 -30.29
CA ASP A 202 2.06 0.47 -30.17
C ASP A 202 0.79 -0.40 -30.27
N ALA A 203 0.80 -1.44 -31.11
CA ALA A 203 -0.33 -2.35 -31.32
C ALA A 203 -0.57 -3.33 -30.16
N LEU A 204 0.47 -3.74 -29.43
CA LEU A 204 0.37 -4.59 -28.24
C LEU A 204 -0.11 -3.84 -26.99
N GLY A 205 -0.37 -2.53 -27.10
CA GLY A 205 -0.91 -1.71 -26.01
C GLY A 205 0.14 -1.21 -25.02
N ASN A 206 -0.36 -0.55 -23.96
CA ASN A 206 0.36 0.26 -22.97
C ASN A 206 1.79 -0.24 -22.66
N GLN A 207 2.74 0.70 -22.56
CA GLN A 207 4.21 0.56 -22.50
C GLN A 207 4.75 -0.67 -21.74
N ILE A 208 4.01 -1.12 -20.72
CA ILE A 208 4.31 -2.27 -19.87
C ILE A 208 4.33 -3.61 -20.64
N VAL A 209 3.34 -3.91 -21.48
CA VAL A 209 3.29 -5.20 -22.25
C VAL A 209 4.37 -5.21 -23.35
N SER A 210 4.65 -4.02 -23.87
CA SER A 210 5.51 -3.77 -25.01
C SER A 210 7.01 -3.90 -24.69
N GLU A 211 7.44 -3.39 -23.54
CA GLU A 211 8.81 -3.56 -23.03
C GLU A 211 9.08 -4.98 -22.53
N LEU A 212 8.06 -5.64 -21.98
CA LEU A 212 8.16 -7.03 -21.53
C LEU A 212 8.26 -8.02 -22.69
N LEU A 213 7.66 -7.71 -23.85
CA LEU A 213 7.71 -8.58 -25.02
C LEU A 213 8.93 -8.36 -25.91
N VAL A 214 9.27 -7.12 -26.27
CA VAL A 214 10.36 -6.84 -27.23
C VAL A 214 11.50 -6.08 -26.56
N LYS A 215 12.62 -6.76 -26.31
CA LYS A 215 13.85 -6.17 -25.78
C LYS A 215 14.68 -5.54 -26.89
N THR A 216 15.06 -4.28 -26.69
CA THR A 216 16.09 -3.63 -27.53
C THR A 216 17.46 -3.83 -26.87
N ILE A 217 18.39 -4.45 -27.59
CA ILE A 217 19.78 -4.59 -27.17
C ILE A 217 20.59 -3.54 -27.90
N ALA A 218 21.15 -2.60 -27.14
CA ALA A 218 21.93 -1.48 -27.69
C ALA A 218 23.03 -1.99 -28.64
N ARG A 219 23.01 -1.49 -29.87
CA ARG A 219 23.96 -1.83 -30.96
C ARG A 219 23.95 -3.30 -31.42
N LYS A 220 22.95 -4.10 -31.05
CA LYS A 220 22.79 -5.48 -31.54
C LYS A 220 21.46 -5.74 -32.24
N GLY A 221 20.38 -5.09 -31.82
CA GLY A 221 19.07 -5.24 -32.46
C GLY A 221 17.96 -5.52 -31.45
N TYR A 222 17.02 -6.38 -31.84
CA TYR A 222 15.77 -6.66 -31.15
C TYR A 222 15.62 -8.17 -30.93
N MET A 223 15.06 -8.55 -29.77
CA MET A 223 14.70 -9.93 -29.47
C MET A 223 13.44 -9.96 -28.60
N LEU A 224 12.73 -11.09 -28.55
CA LEU A 224 11.68 -11.26 -27.56
C LEU A 224 12.29 -11.56 -26.17
N SER A 225 11.74 -10.95 -25.11
CA SER A 225 12.23 -11.15 -23.73
C SER A 225 11.65 -12.37 -23.02
N ILE A 226 10.75 -13.11 -23.69
CA ILE A 226 10.03 -14.24 -23.11
C ILE A 226 10.81 -15.55 -23.29
N ASP A 227 10.43 -16.59 -22.55
CA ASP A 227 11.00 -17.92 -22.73
C ASP A 227 10.57 -18.53 -24.07
N LYS A 228 11.41 -19.36 -24.69
CA LYS A 228 11.06 -20.05 -25.94
C LYS A 228 10.02 -21.15 -25.70
N ASP A 229 10.01 -21.74 -24.50
CA ASP A 229 9.11 -22.84 -24.15
C ASP A 229 7.63 -22.42 -24.04
N VAL A 230 7.37 -21.11 -23.91
CA VAL A 230 6.00 -20.57 -23.78
C VAL A 230 5.40 -20.10 -25.11
N ILE A 231 6.17 -20.15 -26.21
CA ILE A 231 5.74 -19.70 -27.53
C ILE A 231 5.02 -20.84 -28.27
N ARG A 232 3.79 -20.58 -28.72
CA ARG A 232 3.05 -21.48 -29.61
C ARG A 232 2.54 -20.72 -30.83
N MET A 233 2.76 -21.30 -32.00
CA MET A 233 2.18 -20.81 -33.26
C MET A 233 1.02 -21.72 -33.66
N VAL A 234 -0.10 -21.12 -34.03
CA VAL A 234 -1.30 -21.79 -34.54
C VAL A 234 -1.71 -21.15 -35.87
#